data_AF-A0A0L7SS29-F1
#
_entry.id   AF-A0A0L7SS29-F1
#
_cell.length_a   1.000
_cell.length_b   1.000
_cell.length_c   1.000
_cell.angle_alpha   90.00
_cell.angle_beta   90.00
_cell.angle_gamma   90.00
#
_symmetry.space_group_name_H-M   'P 1'
#
loop_
_entity.id
_entity.type
_entity.pdbx_description
1 polymer ?
#
loop_
_entity_poly.entity_id
_entity_poly.type
_entity_poly.pdbx_seq_one_letter_code
_entity_poly.pdbx_strand_id
1 'polypeptide(L)'
;MENIMLLFTELANAKFDQMSKKTEVSRDAQDMANRVDALLASLADAKGKAELPEDVIAYMRENNIEVNGMSIDKFIAENGTNLDKADLTAVKSALESHSGRASDFVQQNQLKLQQLMQNFNTAVTMANSVQSMNAESAKSIAQSIR
;
A
#
# COMPACT_ATOMS: atom_id res chain seq x y z
N MET A 1 -0.85 -8.61 -30.07
CA MET A 1 -1.62 -7.78 -29.10
C MET A 1 -2.16 -8.62 -27.94
N GLU A 2 -2.70 -9.82 -28.17
CA GLU A 2 -3.21 -10.71 -27.10
C GLU A 2 -2.20 -11.05 -26.00
N ASN A 3 -0.96 -11.43 -26.33
CA ASN A 3 0.06 -11.74 -25.30
C ASN A 3 0.41 -10.56 -24.38
N ILE A 4 0.28 -9.32 -24.86
CA ILE A 4 0.55 -8.13 -24.03
C ILE A 4 -0.65 -7.82 -23.15
N MET A 5 -1.87 -8.04 -23.64
CA MET A 5 -3.09 -7.85 -22.87
C MET A 5 -3.21 -8.89 -21.75
N LEU A 6 -2.81 -10.14 -22.02
CA LEU A 6 -2.81 -11.23 -21.04
C LEU A 6 -1.78 -10.97 -19.92
N LEU A 7 -0.56 -10.54 -20.28
CA LEU A 7 0.45 -10.09 -19.32
C LEU A 7 -0.03 -8.89 -18.49
N PHE A 8 -0.75 -7.96 -19.12
CA PHE A 8 -1.33 -6.80 -18.43
C PHE A 8 -2.38 -7.21 -17.41
N THR A 9 -3.29 -8.11 -17.78
CA THR A 9 -4.34 -8.62 -16.89
C THR A 9 -3.75 -9.39 -15.71
N GLU A 10 -2.74 -10.22 -15.93
CA GLU A 10 -2.06 -10.95 -14.84
C GLU A 10 -1.32 -10.00 -13.89
N LEU A 11 -0.55 -9.06 -14.42
CA LEU A 11 0.19 -8.09 -13.62
C LEU A 11 -0.77 -7.16 -12.86
N ALA A 12 -1.86 -6.73 -13.51
CA ALA A 12 -2.89 -5.91 -12.89
C ALA A 12 -3.58 -6.65 -11.75
N ASN A 13 -4.02 -7.90 -11.96
CA ASN A 13 -4.68 -8.70 -10.93
C ASN A 13 -3.78 -8.93 -9.71
N ALA A 14 -2.53 -9.35 -9.94
CA ALA A 14 -1.57 -9.53 -8.85
C ALA A 14 -1.29 -8.22 -8.09
N LYS A 15 -1.27 -7.08 -8.80
CA LYS A 15 -1.09 -5.76 -8.19
C LYS A 15 -2.34 -5.30 -7.43
N PHE A 16 -3.53 -5.57 -7.93
CA PHE A 16 -4.78 -5.29 -7.25
C PHE A 16 -4.91 -6.09 -5.94
N ASP A 17 -4.54 -7.38 -5.95
CA ASP A 17 -4.53 -8.20 -4.73
C ASP A 17 -3.57 -7.65 -3.68
N GLN A 18 -2.36 -7.25 -4.09
CA GLN A 18 -1.39 -6.63 -3.19
C GLN A 18 -1.89 -5.28 -2.66
N MET A 19 -2.51 -4.46 -3.50
CA MET A 19 -3.09 -3.19 -3.10
C MET A 19 -4.28 -3.37 -2.16
N SER A 20 -5.14 -4.36 -2.38
CA SER A 20 -6.28 -4.67 -1.50
C SER A 20 -5.79 -5.02 -0.11
N LYS A 21 -4.87 -6.00 -0.01
CA LYS A 21 -4.27 -6.41 1.27
C LYS A 21 -3.57 -5.25 1.98
N LYS A 22 -2.85 -4.40 1.25
CA LYS A 22 -2.20 -3.22 1.85
C LYS A 22 -3.16 -2.10 2.22
N THR A 23 -4.31 -2.01 1.56
CA THR A 23 -5.37 -1.06 1.92
C THR A 23 -6.05 -1.48 3.21
N GLU A 24 -6.32 -2.78 3.39
CA GLU A 24 -6.82 -3.35 4.65
C GLU A 24 -5.83 -3.08 5.79
N VAL A 25 -4.55 -3.44 5.61
CA VAL A 25 -3.49 -3.15 6.60
C VAL A 25 -3.40 -1.66 6.95
N SER A 26 -3.55 -0.77 5.96
CA SER A 26 -3.54 0.69 6.20
C SER A 26 -4.70 1.13 7.08
N ARG A 27 -5.92 0.65 6.77
CA ARG A 27 -7.14 0.93 7.53
C ARG A 27 -7.09 0.35 8.94
N ASP A 28 -6.74 -0.93 9.05
CA ASP A 28 -6.69 -1.63 10.33
C ASP A 28 -5.64 -0.99 11.25
N ALA A 29 -4.45 -0.67 10.72
CA ALA A 29 -3.42 0.04 11.49
C ALA A 29 -3.88 1.43 11.96
N GLN A 30 -4.64 2.14 11.13
CA GLN A 30 -5.19 3.45 11.49
C GLN A 30 -6.29 3.33 12.54
N ASP A 31 -7.14 2.31 12.45
CA ASP A 31 -8.16 2.03 13.48
C ASP A 31 -7.52 1.66 14.82
N MET A 32 -6.44 0.87 14.81
CA MET A 32 -5.67 0.58 16.02
C MET A 32 -5.01 1.85 16.59
N ALA A 33 -4.45 2.72 15.74
CA ALA A 33 -3.89 3.99 16.18
C ALA A 33 -4.95 4.90 16.82
N ASN A 34 -6.16 4.95 16.25
CA ASN A 34 -7.30 5.70 16.79
C ASN A 34 -7.76 5.15 18.15
N ARG A 35 -7.71 3.83 18.37
CA ARG A 35 -8.02 3.21 19.67
C ARG A 35 -7.00 3.62 20.74
N VAL A 36 -5.72 3.63 20.39
CA VAL A 36 -4.66 4.12 21.28
C VAL A 36 -4.81 5.63 21.55
N ASP A 37 -5.22 6.41 20.54
CA ASP A 37 -5.50 7.84 20.69
C ASP A 37 -6.69 8.12 21.62
N ALA A 38 -7.75 7.31 21.53
CA ALA A 38 -8.90 7.40 22.44
C ALA A 38 -8.48 7.13 23.90
N LEU A 39 -7.60 6.16 24.13
CA LEU A 39 -7.02 5.91 25.45
C LEU A 39 -6.14 7.05 25.93
N LEU A 40 -5.27 7.58 25.06
CA LEU A 40 -4.46 8.77 25.33
C LEU A 40 -5.31 9.98 25.71
N ALA A 41 -6.46 10.18 25.05
CA ALA A 41 -7.39 11.26 25.34
C ALA A 41 -8.13 11.06 26.66
N SER A 42 -8.38 9.81 27.07
CA SER A 42 -9.00 9.48 28.36
C SER A 42 -8.06 9.69 29.56
N LEU A 43 -6.74 9.71 29.33
CA LEU A 43 -5.73 9.98 30.35
C LEU A 43 -5.56 11.50 30.56
N ALA A 44 -6.21 12.02 31.61
CA ALA A 44 -6.12 13.43 31.99
C ALA A 44 -4.72 13.84 32.50
N ASP A 45 -4.00 12.92 33.15
CA ASP A 45 -2.69 13.17 33.75
C ASP A 45 -1.54 12.63 32.89
N ALA A 46 -0.44 13.39 32.82
CA ALA A 46 0.78 12.97 32.12
C ALA A 46 1.45 11.72 32.71
N LYS A 47 1.13 11.37 33.97
CA LYS A 47 1.55 10.13 34.65
C LYS A 47 0.45 9.06 34.70
N GLY A 48 -0.71 9.34 34.10
CA GLY A 48 -1.78 8.36 33.98
C GLY A 48 -1.27 7.17 33.17
N LYS A 49 -1.48 5.98 33.72
CA LYS A 49 -1.12 4.74 33.04
C LYS A 49 -2.39 4.07 32.54
N ALA A 50 -2.35 3.57 31.32
CA ALA A 50 -3.43 2.74 30.77
C ALA A 50 -2.85 1.47 30.18
N GLU A 51 -3.65 0.41 30.21
CA GLU A 51 -3.32 -0.84 29.54
C GLU A 51 -3.64 -0.72 28.06
N LEU A 52 -2.71 -1.21 27.22
CA LEU A 52 -2.92 -1.26 25.78
C LEU A 52 -4.00 -2.33 25.48
N PRO A 53 -4.95 -2.07 24.57
CA PRO A 53 -5.94 -3.07 24.20
C PRO A 53 -5.28 -4.32 23.60
N GLU A 54 -5.77 -5.51 23.97
CA GLU A 54 -5.19 -6.78 23.51
C GLU A 54 -5.23 -6.92 21.98
N ASP A 55 -6.23 -6.34 21.32
CA ASP A 55 -6.36 -6.25 19.87
C ASP A 55 -5.21 -5.47 19.22
N VAL A 56 -4.76 -4.37 19.84
CA VAL A 56 -3.62 -3.60 19.34
C VAL A 56 -2.34 -4.41 19.49
N ILE A 57 -2.16 -5.09 20.62
CA ILE A 57 -0.98 -5.95 20.88
C ILE A 57 -0.93 -7.09 19.85
N ALA A 58 -2.06 -7.77 19.64
CA ALA A 58 -2.17 -8.86 18.68
C ALA A 58 -1.85 -8.37 17.26
N TYR A 59 -2.42 -7.23 16.85
CA TYR A 59 -2.17 -6.64 15.54
C TYR A 59 -0.70 -6.27 15.33
N MET A 60 -0.05 -5.67 16.34
CA MET A 60 1.37 -5.32 16.27
C MET A 60 2.28 -6.55 16.22
N ARG A 61 1.93 -7.62 16.94
CA ARG A 61 2.67 -8.89 16.91
C ARG A 61 2.53 -9.58 15.55
N GLU A 62 1.32 -9.63 15.01
CA GLU A 62 1.05 -10.27 13.71
C GLU A 62 1.74 -9.52 12.56
N ASN A 63 1.72 -8.19 12.58
CA ASN A 63 2.31 -7.36 11.53
C ASN A 63 3.78 -6.99 11.74
N ASN A 64 4.43 -7.55 12.79
CA ASN A 64 5.81 -7.25 13.17
C ASN A 64 6.08 -5.73 13.26
N ILE A 65 5.21 -5.00 13.93
CA ILE A 65 5.36 -3.55 14.12
C ILE A 65 6.27 -3.32 15.32
N GLU A 66 7.41 -2.68 15.08
CA GLU A 66 8.36 -2.31 16.11
C GLU A 66 8.03 -0.92 16.67
N VAL A 67 8.03 -0.80 17.99
CA VAL A 67 7.90 0.47 18.71
C VAL A 67 9.28 0.81 19.24
N ASN A 68 9.83 1.98 18.89
CA ASN A 68 11.18 2.39 19.29
C ASN A 68 12.29 1.35 18.98
N GLY A 69 12.13 0.54 17.92
CA GLY A 69 13.09 -0.49 17.51
C GLY A 69 13.03 -1.79 18.31
N MET A 70 11.94 -2.00 19.06
CA MET A 70 11.70 -3.20 19.85
C MET A 70 10.29 -3.74 19.59
N SER A 71 10.12 -5.06 19.67
CA SER A 71 8.82 -5.70 19.49
C SER A 71 7.86 -5.31 20.62
N ILE A 72 6.55 -5.32 20.34
CA ILE A 72 5.53 -4.99 21.34
C ILE A 72 5.66 -5.81 22.62
N ASP A 73 6.11 -7.07 22.50
CA ASP A 73 6.34 -7.98 23.62
C ASP A 73 7.50 -7.52 24.52
N LYS A 74 8.60 -7.07 23.92
CA LYS A 74 9.71 -6.49 24.67
C LYS A 74 9.32 -5.15 25.27
N PHE A 75 8.53 -4.37 24.55
CA PHE A 75 8.06 -3.06 25.01
C PHE A 75 7.17 -3.18 26.25
N ILE A 76 6.24 -4.13 26.28
CA ILE A 76 5.40 -4.43 27.45
C ILE A 76 6.23 -5.06 28.58
N ALA A 77 7.24 -5.87 28.27
CA ALA A 77 8.11 -6.45 29.28
C ALA A 77 8.99 -5.40 30.00
N GLU A 78 9.44 -4.36 29.30
CA GLU A 78 10.28 -3.30 29.89
C GLU A 78 9.47 -2.20 30.59
N ASN A 79 8.34 -1.76 30.01
CA ASN A 79 7.51 -0.68 30.58
C ASN A 79 6.39 -1.18 31.50
N GLY A 80 6.11 -2.49 31.52
CA GLY A 80 4.97 -3.10 32.20
C GLY A 80 3.68 -2.98 31.39
N THR A 81 2.61 -3.66 31.84
CA THR A 81 1.28 -3.61 31.19
C THR A 81 0.64 -2.22 31.22
N ASN A 82 1.07 -1.38 32.17
CA ASN A 82 0.57 -0.04 32.39
C ASN A 82 1.51 0.99 31.75
N LEU A 83 1.20 1.35 30.50
CA LEU A 83 1.98 2.28 29.68
C LEU A 83 1.62 3.72 30.00
N ASP A 84 2.63 4.60 30.02
CA ASP A 84 2.41 6.02 30.22
C ASP A 84 1.98 6.73 28.92
N LYS A 85 1.71 8.03 29.00
CA LYS A 85 1.31 8.83 27.85
C LYS A 85 2.38 8.87 26.75
N ALA A 86 3.67 8.84 27.12
CA ALA A 86 4.77 8.87 26.16
C ALA A 86 4.87 7.53 25.41
N ASP A 87 4.72 6.43 26.12
CA ASP A 87 4.73 5.08 25.59
C ASP A 87 3.56 4.84 24.64
N LEU A 88 2.34 5.23 25.05
CA LEU A 88 1.16 5.15 24.18
C LEU A 88 1.30 6.03 22.93
N THR A 89 1.96 7.19 23.05
CA THR A 89 2.26 8.06 21.89
C THR A 89 3.28 7.39 20.96
N ALA A 90 4.26 6.66 21.50
CA ALA A 90 5.22 5.90 20.71
C ALA A 90 4.54 4.74 19.95
N VAL A 91 3.64 4.01 20.61
CA VAL A 91 2.82 2.96 19.99
C VAL A 91 1.96 3.52 18.87
N LYS A 92 1.25 4.63 19.13
CA LYS A 92 0.45 5.34 18.12
C LYS A 92 1.31 5.73 16.92
N SER A 93 2.45 6.35 17.16
CA SER A 93 3.38 6.79 16.10
C SER A 93 3.88 5.62 15.25
N ALA A 94 4.12 4.45 15.86
CA ALA A 94 4.53 3.25 15.14
C ALA A 94 3.40 2.71 14.24
N LEU A 95 2.15 2.71 14.73
CA LEU A 95 0.97 2.31 13.96
C LEU A 95 0.66 3.28 12.82
N GLU A 96 0.71 4.60 13.07
CA GLU A 96 0.54 5.63 12.05
C GLU A 96 1.63 5.55 10.97
N SER A 97 2.88 5.29 11.37
CA SER A 97 3.98 5.06 10.43
C SER A 97 3.77 3.80 9.59
N HIS A 98 3.26 2.71 10.18
CA HIS A 98 2.91 1.50 9.44
C HIS A 98 1.76 1.74 8.45
N SER A 99 0.70 2.43 8.89
CA SER A 99 -0.44 2.83 8.06
C SER A 99 0.01 3.74 6.90
N GLY A 100 0.81 4.77 7.19
CA GLY A 100 1.37 5.68 6.18
C GLY A 100 2.17 4.94 5.12
N ARG A 101 3.08 4.03 5.53
CA ARG A 101 3.83 3.20 4.57
C ARG A 101 2.94 2.31 3.72
N ALA A 102 1.87 1.75 4.29
CA ALA A 102 0.91 0.93 3.55
C ALA A 102 0.11 1.77 2.54
N SER A 103 -0.35 2.96 2.94
CA SER A 103 -1.02 3.94 2.07
C SER A 103 -0.12 4.38 0.92
N ASP A 104 1.13 4.75 1.22
CA ASP A 104 2.13 5.15 0.22
C ASP A 104 2.37 4.04 -0.80
N PHE A 105 2.46 2.79 -0.34
CA PHE A 105 2.58 1.64 -1.22
C PHE A 105 1.38 1.54 -2.17
N VAL A 106 0.15 1.66 -1.67
CA VAL A 106 -1.06 1.60 -2.50
C VAL A 106 -1.06 2.74 -3.53
N GLN A 107 -0.80 3.97 -3.11
CA GLN A 107 -0.75 5.14 -4.00
C GLN A 107 0.32 4.99 -5.09
N GLN A 108 1.52 4.54 -4.73
CA GLN A 108 2.60 4.31 -5.71
C GLN A 108 2.23 3.21 -6.72
N ASN A 109 1.59 2.13 -6.28
CA ASN A 109 1.16 1.07 -7.20
C ASN A 109 -0.01 1.53 -8.10
N GLN A 110 -0.93 2.34 -7.58
CA GLN A 110 -2.00 2.94 -8.38
C GLN A 110 -1.43 3.83 -9.50
N LEU A 111 -0.44 4.67 -9.20
CA LEU A 111 0.22 5.51 -10.19
C LEU A 111 0.95 4.66 -11.26
N LYS A 112 1.64 3.60 -10.86
CA LYS A 112 2.30 2.67 -11.79
C LYS A 112 1.29 2.00 -12.74
N LEU A 113 0.11 1.60 -12.23
CA LEU A 113 -0.96 1.04 -13.06
C LEU A 113 -1.48 2.06 -14.08
N GLN A 114 -1.68 3.32 -13.67
CA GLN A 114 -2.07 4.39 -14.58
C GLN A 114 -1.03 4.63 -15.67
N GLN A 115 0.26 4.68 -15.30
CA GLN A 115 1.37 4.81 -16.25
C GLN A 115 1.40 3.63 -17.23
N LEU A 116 1.18 2.41 -16.75
CA LEU A 116 1.15 1.22 -17.60
C LEU A 116 -0.01 1.27 -18.61
N MET A 117 -1.21 1.69 -18.18
CA MET A 117 -2.36 1.92 -19.07
C MET A 117 -2.06 2.97 -20.15
N GLN A 118 -1.41 4.08 -19.75
CA GLN A 118 -1.05 5.14 -20.68
C GLN A 118 -0.01 4.68 -21.71
N ASN A 119 1.00 3.93 -21.26
CA ASN A 119 2.00 3.32 -22.13
C ASN A 119 1.37 2.30 -23.08
N PHE A 120 0.39 1.53 -22.61
CA PHE A 120 -0.35 0.58 -23.43
C PHE A 120 -1.15 1.28 -24.53
N ASN A 121 -1.94 2.30 -24.21
CA ASN A 121 -2.70 3.06 -25.20
C ASN A 121 -1.78 3.73 -26.25
N THR A 122 -0.62 4.22 -25.81
CA THR A 122 0.42 4.76 -26.70
C THR A 122 0.96 3.66 -27.63
N ALA A 123 1.32 2.50 -27.10
CA ALA A 123 1.83 1.38 -27.88
C ALA A 123 0.81 0.85 -28.91
N VAL A 124 -0.47 0.78 -28.54
CA VAL A 124 -1.56 0.41 -29.47
C VAL A 124 -1.70 1.44 -30.58
N THR A 125 -1.66 2.74 -30.25
CA THR A 125 -1.73 3.81 -31.25
C THR A 125 -0.55 3.74 -32.22
N MET A 126 0.66 3.51 -31.71
CA MET A 126 1.85 3.32 -32.53
C MET A 126 1.76 2.07 -33.41
N ALA A 127 1.29 0.94 -32.86
CA ALA A 127 1.11 -0.29 -33.63
C ALA A 127 0.12 -0.11 -34.78
N ASN A 128 -1.01 0.57 -34.54
CA ASN A 128 -1.99 0.90 -35.56
C ASN A 128 -1.40 1.83 -36.64
N SER A 129 -0.59 2.81 -36.24
CA SER A 129 0.11 3.71 -37.18
C SER A 129 1.08 2.94 -38.08
N VAL A 130 1.91 2.07 -37.51
CA VAL A 130 2.83 1.21 -38.27
C VAL A 130 2.06 0.25 -39.19
N GLN A 131 0.95 -0.32 -38.72
CA GLN A 131 0.11 -1.19 -39.54
C GLN A 131 -0.50 -0.44 -40.74
N SER A 132 -0.97 0.79 -40.52
CA SER A 132 -1.48 1.65 -41.59
C SER A 132 -0.38 2.02 -42.59
N MET A 133 0.81 2.40 -42.10
CA MET A 133 1.96 2.70 -42.96
C MET A 133 2.38 1.49 -43.80
N ASN A 134 2.41 0.29 -43.20
CA ASN A 134 2.74 -0.94 -43.91
C ASN A 134 1.69 -1.27 -44.98
N ALA A 135 0.40 -1.09 -44.69
CA ALA A 135 -0.67 -1.30 -45.66
C ALA A 135 -0.57 -0.32 -46.84
N GLU A 136 -0.27 0.95 -46.56
CA GLU A 136 -0.08 1.97 -47.59
C GLU A 136 1.18 1.72 -48.42
N SER A 137 2.29 1.33 -47.78
CA SER A 137 3.53 0.93 -48.45
C SER A 137 3.30 -0.28 -49.37
N ALA A 138 2.62 -1.32 -48.87
CA ALA A 138 2.26 -2.49 -49.67
C ALA A 138 1.37 -2.13 -50.86
N LYS A 139 0.40 -1.22 -50.67
CA LYS A 139 -0.45 -0.71 -51.75
C LYS A 139 0.36 0.06 -52.80
N SER A 140 1.29 0.91 -52.37
CA SER A 140 2.17 1.68 -53.25
C SER A 140 3.06 0.75 -54.10
N ILE A 141 3.66 -0.27 -53.50
CA ILE A 141 4.43 -1.31 -54.21
C ILE A 141 3.54 -2.07 -55.20
N ALA A 142 2.32 -2.46 -54.80
CA ALA A 142 1.40 -3.16 -55.69
C ALA A 142 0.98 -2.30 -56.90
N GLN A 143 0.88 -0.97 -56.72
CA GLN A 143 0.58 -0.03 -57.80
C GLN A 143 1.77 0.20 -58.73
N SER A 144 3.01 0.13 -58.25
CA SER A 144 4.21 0.38 -59.06
C SER A 144 4.64 -0.80 -59.94
N ILE A 145 4.13 -2.01 -59.66
CA ILE A 145 4.40 -3.24 -60.44
C ILE A 145 3.29 -3.50 -61.48
N ARG A 146 2.29 -2.61 -61.57
CA ARG A 146 1.21 -2.64 -62.58
C ARG A 146 1.48 -1.65 -63.70
#